data_AF-A0A7C5CFH6-F1
#
_entry.id   AF-A0A7C5CFH6-F1
#
_cell.length_a   1.000
_cell.length_b   1.000
_cell.length_c   1.000
_cell.angle_alpha   90.00
_cell.angle_beta   90.00
_cell.angle_gamma   90.00
#
_symmetry.space_group_name_H-M   'P 1'
#
loop_
_entity.id
_entity.type
_entity.pdbx_description
1 polymer ?
#
loop_
_entity_poly.entity_id
_entity_poly.type
_entity_poly.pdbx_seq_one_letter_code
_entity_poly.pdbx_strand_id
1 'polypeptide(L)'
;MKRLYSIIILILFFSNILLSSTISDKKNIKILNIINHQRMLSQKITKDYLYAKNKINIYEANQEISRSLKDFNSSYQQINNLTKNKKIKKAMYFVKNSSIKFSTLSNQPLNEKNMKSILNLSESILSQTEQIISLLKKDIHNNNSKFIIKSGQQEMLAQRIAKYYIAYQSNKNENSKINMKKNIELFAKNHKQIMRYKGNNHTIRKKIKEIDKSWSIAKNFYVKIEESGDFPITVFETTNNITQKMNDIIKQIK
;
A
#
# COMPACT_ATOMS: atom_id res chain seq x y z
N MET A 1 3.33 55.97 12.95
CA MET A 1 3.56 54.83 13.85
C MET A 1 2.41 53.80 13.87
N LYS A 2 1.14 54.15 14.15
CA LYS A 2 0.01 53.19 14.20
C LYS A 2 -0.18 52.31 12.94
N ARG A 3 0.00 52.87 11.72
CA ARG A 3 -0.04 52.11 10.45
C ARG A 3 1.08 51.06 10.33
N LEU A 4 2.27 51.35 10.87
CA LEU A 4 3.40 50.43 10.81
C LEU A 4 3.20 49.22 11.75
N TYR A 5 2.69 49.45 12.96
CA TYR A 5 2.31 48.39 13.89
C TYR A 5 1.19 47.49 13.35
N SER A 6 0.21 48.08 12.66
CA SER A 6 -0.90 47.32 12.06
C SER A 6 -0.43 46.42 10.91
N ILE A 7 0.53 46.88 10.09
CA ILE A 7 1.17 46.06 9.04
C ILE A 7 2.01 44.92 9.64
N ILE A 8 2.78 45.19 10.70
CA ILE A 8 3.59 44.17 11.38
C ILE A 8 2.70 43.07 12.00
N ILE A 9 1.59 43.45 12.64
CA ILE A 9 0.62 42.49 13.20
C ILE A 9 -0.02 41.64 12.09
N LEU A 10 -0.35 42.23 10.94
CA LEU A 10 -0.93 41.51 9.80
C LEU A 10 0.07 40.50 9.20
N ILE A 11 1.34 40.88 9.05
CA ILE A 11 2.41 39.99 8.57
C ILE A 11 2.63 38.83 9.55
N LEU A 12 2.66 39.10 10.86
CA LEU A 12 2.81 38.07 11.89
C LEU A 12 1.62 37.09 11.94
N PHE A 13 0.40 37.58 11.70
CA PHE A 13 -0.78 36.71 11.58
C PHE A 13 -0.71 35.81 10.34
N PHE A 14 -0.31 36.36 9.19
CA PHE A 14 -0.17 35.58 7.95
C PHE A 14 0.94 34.53 8.02
N SER A 15 2.08 34.84 8.65
CA SER A 15 3.17 33.87 8.84
C SER A 15 2.75 32.70 9.73
N ASN A 16 1.95 32.95 10.77
CA ASN A 16 1.45 31.90 11.68
C ASN A 16 0.46 30.95 10.99
N ILE A 17 -0.39 31.47 10.09
CA ILE A 17 -1.35 30.65 9.32
C ILE A 17 -0.60 29.74 8.33
N LEU A 18 0.40 30.29 7.61
CA LEU A 18 1.21 29.50 6.66
C LEU A 18 2.00 28.41 7.37
N LEU A 19 2.63 28.71 8.51
CA LEU A 19 3.40 27.73 9.28
C LEU A 19 2.50 26.59 9.82
N SER A 20 1.31 26.92 10.31
CA SER A 20 0.32 25.92 10.77
C SER A 20 -0.12 24.97 9.65
N SER A 21 -0.38 25.50 8.45
CA SER A 21 -0.78 24.70 7.28
C SER A 21 0.30 23.70 6.85
N THR A 22 1.57 24.12 6.81
CA THR A 22 2.70 23.24 6.43
C THR A 22 2.97 22.13 7.44
N ILE A 23 2.80 22.41 8.74
CA ILE A 23 2.92 21.40 9.81
C ILE A 23 1.80 20.37 9.70
N SER A 24 0.57 20.81 9.44
CA SER A 24 -0.59 19.93 9.22
C SER A 24 -0.37 19.01 8.01
N ASP A 25 0.07 19.56 6.88
CA ASP A 25 0.37 18.81 5.65
C ASP A 25 1.43 17.73 5.91
N LYS A 26 2.55 18.08 6.56
CA LYS A 26 3.63 17.13 6.88
C LYS A 26 3.12 15.97 7.72
N LYS A 27 2.28 16.25 8.73
CA LYS A 27 1.66 15.23 9.57
C LYS A 27 0.68 14.36 8.78
N ASN A 28 -0.17 14.96 7.96
CA ASN A 28 -1.13 14.23 7.14
C ASN A 28 -0.44 13.35 6.08
N ILE A 29 0.68 13.80 5.51
CA ILE A 29 1.54 13.00 4.62
C ILE A 29 2.15 11.81 5.35
N LYS A 30 2.62 11.99 6.59
CA LYS A 30 3.10 10.85 7.41
C LYS A 30 2.00 9.82 7.65
N ILE A 31 0.79 10.27 8.02
CA ILE A 31 -0.36 9.38 8.20
C ILE A 31 -0.68 8.67 6.88
N LEU A 32 -0.69 9.40 5.76
CA LEU A 32 -0.93 8.85 4.43
C LEU A 32 0.07 7.75 4.07
N ASN A 33 1.36 7.95 4.33
CA ASN A 33 2.40 6.94 4.12
C ASN A 33 2.15 5.68 4.95
N ILE A 34 1.84 5.85 6.24
CA ILE A 34 1.51 4.71 7.11
C ILE A 34 0.27 3.96 6.59
N ILE A 35 -0.77 4.67 6.16
CA ILE A 35 -1.99 4.05 5.63
C ILE A 35 -1.73 3.30 4.31
N ASN A 36 -0.94 3.88 3.39
CA ASN A 36 -0.53 3.19 2.17
C ASN A 36 0.26 1.91 2.50
N HIS A 37 1.13 1.96 3.50
CA HIS A 37 1.85 0.80 3.97
C HIS A 37 0.91 -0.27 4.55
N GLN A 38 -0.08 0.10 5.38
CA GLN A 38 -1.11 -0.83 5.89
C GLN A 38 -1.87 -1.54 4.77
N ARG A 39 -2.20 -0.81 3.70
CA ARG A 39 -2.84 -1.39 2.51
C ARG A 39 -1.96 -2.46 1.90
N MET A 40 -0.69 -2.16 1.64
CA MET A 40 0.26 -3.12 1.10
C MET A 40 0.42 -4.35 2.03
N LEU A 41 0.64 -4.14 3.33
CA LEU A 41 0.81 -5.22 4.30
C LEU A 41 -0.39 -6.16 4.34
N SER A 42 -1.62 -5.63 4.26
CA SER A 42 -2.85 -6.47 4.24
C SER A 42 -2.88 -7.44 3.05
N GLN A 43 -2.39 -7.01 1.90
CA GLN A 43 -2.29 -7.84 0.70
C GLN A 43 -1.12 -8.82 0.82
N LYS A 44 0.01 -8.34 1.34
CA LYS A 44 1.24 -9.11 1.52
C LYS A 44 1.06 -10.28 2.49
N ILE A 45 0.50 -10.05 3.68
CA ILE A 45 0.17 -11.12 4.65
C ILE A 45 -0.69 -12.20 3.99
N THR A 46 -1.66 -11.79 3.18
CA THR A 46 -2.56 -12.74 2.51
C THR A 46 -1.84 -13.51 1.39
N LYS A 47 -1.03 -12.83 0.57
CA LYS A 47 -0.16 -13.46 -0.42
C LYS A 47 0.73 -14.49 0.29
N ASP A 48 1.50 -14.07 1.28
CA ASP A 48 2.47 -14.91 1.98
C ASP A 48 1.82 -16.12 2.65
N TYR A 49 0.64 -15.95 3.27
CA TYR A 49 -0.13 -17.07 3.80
C TYR A 49 -0.43 -18.11 2.73
N LEU A 50 -0.93 -17.68 1.56
CA LEU A 50 -1.25 -18.60 0.47
C LEU A 50 0.02 -19.28 -0.06
N TYR A 51 1.13 -18.57 -0.18
CA TYR A 51 2.41 -19.17 -0.56
C TYR A 51 2.87 -20.24 0.44
N ALA A 52 2.95 -19.87 1.72
CA ALA A 52 3.41 -20.76 2.79
C ALA A 52 2.55 -22.02 2.88
N LYS A 53 1.22 -21.89 2.81
CA LYS A 53 0.31 -23.03 2.96
C LYS A 53 0.19 -23.89 1.69
N ASN A 54 0.50 -23.34 0.51
CA ASN A 54 0.73 -24.14 -0.70
C ASN A 54 2.15 -24.74 -0.76
N LYS A 55 2.92 -24.67 0.33
CA LYS A 55 4.28 -25.19 0.45
C LYS A 55 5.29 -24.55 -0.52
N ILE A 56 5.05 -23.31 -0.94
CA ILE A 56 5.93 -22.55 -1.83
C ILE A 56 6.64 -21.47 -1.01
N ASN A 57 7.97 -21.45 -1.07
CA ASN A 57 8.82 -20.48 -0.38
C ASN A 57 8.45 -20.30 1.12
N ILE A 58 8.21 -21.42 1.81
CA ILE A 58 7.60 -21.47 3.15
C ILE A 58 8.35 -20.60 4.16
N TYR A 59 9.68 -20.71 4.18
CA TYR A 59 10.52 -20.02 5.15
C TYR A 59 10.45 -18.50 4.98
N GLU A 60 10.63 -18.01 3.76
CA GLU A 60 10.56 -16.58 3.49
C GLU A 60 9.14 -16.05 3.71
N ALA A 61 8.13 -16.73 3.17
CA ALA A 61 6.73 -16.33 3.33
C ALA A 61 6.32 -16.23 4.82
N ASN A 62 6.69 -17.19 5.66
CA ASN A 62 6.41 -17.11 7.10
C ASN A 62 7.15 -15.96 7.78
N GLN A 63 8.41 -15.70 7.42
CA GLN A 63 9.12 -14.52 7.91
C GLN A 63 8.45 -13.21 7.48
N GLU A 64 7.99 -13.13 6.22
CA GLU A 64 7.29 -11.97 5.69
C GLU A 64 5.95 -11.74 6.41
N ILE A 65 5.20 -12.79 6.76
CA ILE A 65 4.00 -12.71 7.59
C ILE A 65 4.34 -12.12 8.96
N SER A 66 5.34 -12.67 9.66
CA SER A 66 5.72 -12.21 11.01
C SER A 66 6.15 -10.75 11.02
N ARG A 67 7.00 -10.33 10.06
CA ARG A 67 7.42 -8.93 9.91
C ARG A 67 6.22 -8.04 9.59
N SER A 68 5.39 -8.45 8.64
CA SER A 68 4.23 -7.66 8.22
C SER A 68 3.23 -7.45 9.36
N LEU A 69 2.96 -8.48 10.18
CA LEU A 69 2.10 -8.36 11.35
C LEU A 69 2.67 -7.39 12.40
N LYS A 70 3.99 -7.41 12.63
CA LYS A 70 4.67 -6.46 13.52
C LYS A 70 4.52 -5.02 13.00
N ASP A 71 4.79 -4.80 11.72
CA ASP A 71 4.66 -3.47 11.09
C ASP A 71 3.21 -2.98 11.10
N PHE A 72 2.25 -3.89 10.91
CA PHE A 72 0.82 -3.62 11.01
C PHE A 72 0.44 -3.10 12.39
N ASN A 73 0.88 -3.77 13.46
CA ASN A 73 0.62 -3.36 14.83
C ASN A 73 1.29 -2.03 15.20
N SER A 74 2.53 -1.81 14.77
CA SER A 74 3.26 -0.56 15.04
C SER A 74 2.57 0.66 14.42
N SER A 75 1.97 0.49 13.25
CA SER A 75 1.30 1.57 12.51
C SER A 75 0.06 2.10 13.22
N TYR A 76 -0.67 1.24 13.95
CA TYR A 76 -1.79 1.68 14.78
C TYR A 76 -1.35 2.64 15.89
N GLN A 77 -0.27 2.30 16.60
CA GLN A 77 0.28 3.14 17.66
C GLN A 77 0.75 4.50 17.11
N GLN A 78 1.46 4.47 15.98
CA GLN A 78 1.93 5.68 15.31
C GLN A 78 0.76 6.61 14.92
N ILE A 79 -0.27 6.09 14.25
CA ILE A 79 -1.40 6.93 13.83
C ILE A 79 -2.18 7.47 15.03
N ASN A 80 -2.38 6.66 16.08
CA ASN A 80 -3.10 7.11 17.28
C ASN A 80 -2.40 8.29 17.99
N ASN A 81 -1.07 8.34 17.93
CA ASN A 81 -0.25 9.43 18.44
C ASN A 81 -0.22 10.62 17.47
N LEU A 82 -0.24 10.37 16.16
CA LEU A 82 -0.14 11.40 15.15
C LEU A 82 -1.43 12.22 15.01
N THR A 83 -2.63 11.66 15.17
CA THR A 83 -3.88 12.40 14.92
C THR A 83 -4.86 12.42 16.09
N LYS A 84 -5.62 13.52 16.22
CA LYS A 84 -6.78 13.64 17.12
C LYS A 84 -8.11 13.44 16.38
N ASN A 85 -8.09 13.23 15.06
CA ASN A 85 -9.29 13.08 14.24
C ASN A 85 -10.07 11.80 14.62
N LYS A 86 -11.25 11.96 15.22
CA LYS A 86 -12.10 10.86 15.71
C LYS A 86 -12.48 9.89 14.58
N LYS A 87 -12.70 10.36 13.35
CA LYS A 87 -13.04 9.50 12.21
C LYS A 87 -11.86 8.59 11.83
N ILE A 88 -10.65 9.14 11.77
CA ILE A 88 -9.43 8.36 11.50
C ILE A 88 -9.18 7.35 12.63
N LYS A 89 -9.32 7.76 13.91
CA LYS A 89 -9.15 6.84 15.05
C LYS A 89 -10.15 5.69 15.02
N LYS A 90 -11.43 5.97 14.70
CA LYS A 90 -12.47 4.93 14.57
C LYS A 90 -12.14 3.93 13.46
N ALA A 91 -11.74 4.40 12.29
CA ALA A 91 -11.33 3.52 11.19
C ALA A 91 -10.07 2.70 11.56
N MET A 92 -9.12 3.29 12.26
CA MET A 92 -7.92 2.58 12.72
C MET A 92 -8.18 1.51 13.78
N TYR A 93 -9.25 1.66 14.58
CA TYR A 93 -9.66 0.60 15.50
C TYR A 93 -10.10 -0.67 14.74
N PHE A 94 -10.82 -0.52 13.62
CA PHE A 94 -11.14 -1.65 12.75
C PHE A 94 -9.88 -2.28 12.15
N VAL A 95 -8.94 -1.46 11.69
CA VAL A 95 -7.64 -1.93 11.15
C VAL A 95 -6.89 -2.74 12.21
N LYS A 96 -6.79 -2.24 13.45
CA LYS A 96 -6.19 -2.98 14.58
C LYS A 96 -6.86 -4.33 14.82
N ASN A 97 -8.18 -4.38 14.91
CA ASN A 97 -8.88 -5.65 15.16
C ASN A 97 -8.69 -6.63 13.99
N SER A 98 -8.53 -6.12 12.78
CA SER A 98 -8.23 -6.94 11.60
C SER A 98 -6.81 -7.52 11.63
N SER A 99 -5.83 -6.86 12.27
CA SER A 99 -4.47 -7.39 12.43
C SER A 99 -4.44 -8.64 13.31
N ILE A 100 -5.23 -8.65 14.38
CA ILE A 100 -5.41 -9.81 15.27
C ILE A 100 -5.99 -10.97 14.47
N LYS A 101 -7.03 -10.71 13.67
CA LYS A 101 -7.64 -11.73 12.80
C LYS A 101 -6.66 -12.28 11.77
N PHE A 102 -5.79 -11.45 11.19
CA PHE A 102 -4.72 -11.92 10.30
C PHE A 102 -3.74 -12.85 11.03
N SER A 103 -3.31 -12.47 12.25
CA SER A 103 -2.44 -13.32 13.06
C SER A 103 -3.08 -14.69 13.31
N THR A 104 -4.36 -14.74 13.69
CA THR A 104 -5.08 -16.00 13.87
C THR A 104 -5.20 -16.80 12.57
N LEU A 105 -5.70 -16.18 11.49
CA LEU A 105 -5.94 -16.86 10.21
C LEU A 105 -4.67 -17.36 9.55
N SER A 106 -3.56 -16.61 9.64
CA SER A 106 -2.29 -17.00 9.02
C SER A 106 -1.69 -18.28 9.62
N ASN A 107 -2.06 -18.61 10.85
CA ASN A 107 -1.66 -19.87 11.50
C ASN A 107 -2.55 -21.06 11.14
N GLN A 108 -3.75 -20.83 10.60
CA GLN A 108 -4.69 -21.91 10.24
C GLN A 108 -4.26 -22.67 8.97
N PRO A 109 -4.68 -23.94 8.80
CA PRO A 109 -4.45 -24.68 7.56
C PRO A 109 -5.19 -24.03 6.39
N LEU A 110 -4.69 -24.26 5.17
CA LEU A 110 -5.38 -23.82 3.96
C LEU A 110 -6.57 -24.73 3.67
N ASN A 111 -7.75 -24.14 3.66
CA ASN A 111 -8.99 -24.72 3.16
C ASN A 111 -9.84 -23.60 2.57
N GLU A 112 -10.94 -23.94 1.90
CA GLU A 112 -11.79 -22.96 1.21
C GLU A 112 -12.28 -21.84 2.16
N LYS A 113 -12.74 -22.20 3.36
CA LYS A 113 -13.24 -21.26 4.36
C LYS A 113 -12.16 -20.26 4.79
N ASN A 114 -10.96 -20.75 5.12
CA ASN A 114 -9.85 -19.92 5.58
C ASN A 114 -9.30 -19.04 4.46
N MET A 115 -9.18 -19.59 3.25
CA MET A 115 -8.80 -18.83 2.04
C MET A 115 -9.78 -17.68 1.77
N LYS A 116 -11.08 -17.96 1.77
CA LYS A 116 -12.12 -16.94 1.58
C LYS A 116 -12.06 -15.88 2.68
N SER A 117 -11.87 -16.31 3.93
CA SER A 117 -11.80 -15.41 5.09
C SER A 117 -10.60 -14.45 5.01
N ILE A 118 -9.41 -14.95 4.70
CA ILE A 118 -8.21 -14.11 4.63
C ILE A 118 -8.22 -13.19 3.41
N LEU A 119 -8.73 -13.65 2.26
CA LEU A 119 -8.96 -12.82 1.08
C LEU A 119 -9.92 -11.66 1.40
N ASN A 120 -11.07 -11.95 2.00
CA ASN A 120 -12.06 -10.94 2.36
C ASN A 120 -11.55 -9.95 3.41
N LEU A 121 -10.75 -10.42 4.38
CA LEU A 121 -10.14 -9.56 5.40
C LEU A 121 -9.19 -8.53 4.77
N SER A 122 -8.36 -8.97 3.82
CA SER A 122 -7.47 -8.08 3.08
C SER A 122 -8.21 -7.00 2.29
N GLU A 123 -9.33 -7.33 1.66
CA GLU A 123 -10.15 -6.38 0.90
C GLU A 123 -10.92 -5.42 1.81
N SER A 124 -11.39 -5.91 2.96
CA SER A 124 -12.05 -5.07 3.96
C SER A 124 -11.12 -3.97 4.47
N ILE A 125 -9.85 -4.28 4.72
CA ILE A 125 -8.85 -3.26 5.10
C ILE A 125 -8.64 -2.24 3.98
N LEU A 126 -8.54 -2.66 2.72
CA LEU A 126 -8.41 -1.71 1.59
C LEU A 126 -9.59 -0.74 1.53
N SER A 127 -10.82 -1.23 1.72
CA SER A 127 -12.01 -0.39 1.73
C SER A 127 -11.97 0.63 2.87
N GLN A 128 -11.66 0.19 4.09
CA GLN A 128 -11.61 1.07 5.27
C GLN A 128 -10.47 2.10 5.20
N THR A 129 -9.31 1.72 4.67
CA THR A 129 -8.17 2.62 4.50
C THR A 129 -8.38 3.63 3.37
N GLU A 130 -9.17 3.32 2.34
CA GLU A 130 -9.53 4.29 1.30
C GLU A 130 -10.40 5.44 1.86
N GLN A 131 -11.25 5.16 2.86
CA GLN A 131 -11.98 6.21 3.57
C GLN A 131 -11.02 7.16 4.30
N ILE A 132 -9.98 6.63 4.95
CA ILE A 132 -8.95 7.44 5.62
C ILE A 132 -8.18 8.29 4.59
N ILE A 133 -7.77 7.70 3.47
CA ILE A 133 -7.09 8.44 2.39
C ILE A 133 -7.98 9.56 1.83
N SER A 134 -9.29 9.31 1.69
CA SER A 134 -10.24 10.31 1.21
C SER A 134 -10.40 11.48 2.19
N LEU A 135 -10.33 11.23 3.49
CA LEU A 135 -10.28 12.29 4.50
C LEU A 135 -8.98 13.08 4.39
N LEU A 136 -7.83 12.40 4.34
CA LEU A 136 -6.51 13.04 4.25
C LEU A 136 -6.34 13.89 2.98
N LYS A 137 -6.88 13.44 1.83
CA LYS A 137 -6.82 14.18 0.55
C LYS A 137 -7.47 15.55 0.63
N LYS A 138 -8.50 15.74 1.47
CA LYS A 138 -9.16 17.04 1.65
C LYS A 138 -8.29 18.03 2.43
N ASP A 139 -7.41 17.49 3.27
CA ASP A 139 -6.63 18.24 4.25
C ASP A 139 -5.14 18.35 3.86
N ILE A 140 -4.73 17.85 2.68
CA ILE A 140 -3.35 17.96 2.17
C ILE A 140 -3.35 18.87 0.96
N HIS A 141 -2.64 20.00 1.06
CA HIS A 141 -2.47 20.95 -0.04
C HIS A 141 -1.18 20.72 -0.84
N ASN A 142 -0.30 19.84 -0.36
CA ASN A 142 0.93 19.45 -1.04
C ASN A 142 0.70 18.74 -2.39
N ASN A 143 1.34 19.26 -3.44
CA ASN A 143 1.30 18.73 -4.82
C ASN A 143 1.83 17.29 -4.97
N ASN A 144 2.67 16.83 -4.05
CA ASN A 144 3.30 15.51 -4.05
C ASN A 144 2.35 14.41 -3.52
N SER A 145 1.27 14.80 -2.80
CA SER A 145 0.32 13.87 -2.19
C SER A 145 -0.29 12.88 -3.20
N LYS A 146 -0.64 13.35 -4.40
CA LYS A 146 -1.16 12.50 -5.49
C LYS A 146 -0.15 11.45 -5.92
N PHE A 147 1.12 11.82 -6.03
CA PHE A 147 2.19 10.90 -6.39
C PHE A 147 2.42 9.85 -5.29
N ILE A 148 2.44 10.28 -4.02
CA ILE A 148 2.59 9.39 -2.86
C ILE A 148 1.44 8.36 -2.83
N ILE A 149 0.20 8.81 -3.02
CA ILE A 149 -0.99 7.95 -3.09
C ILE A 149 -0.84 6.94 -4.23
N LYS A 150 -0.43 7.38 -5.42
CA LYS A 150 -0.27 6.49 -6.57
C LYS A 150 0.84 5.48 -6.38
N SER A 151 1.94 5.90 -5.77
CA SER A 151 3.07 5.04 -5.47
C SER A 151 2.72 3.98 -4.42
N GLY A 152 2.04 4.37 -3.34
CA GLY A 152 1.52 3.42 -2.36
C GLY A 152 0.46 2.47 -2.94
N GLN A 153 -0.37 2.96 -3.88
CA GLN A 153 -1.28 2.09 -4.65
C GLN A 153 -0.50 1.08 -5.49
N GLN A 154 0.63 1.44 -6.12
CA GLN A 154 1.44 0.49 -6.89
C GLN A 154 2.01 -0.63 -6.01
N GLU A 155 2.51 -0.32 -4.83
CA GLU A 155 3.00 -1.33 -3.87
C GLU A 155 1.90 -2.33 -3.51
N MET A 156 0.73 -1.82 -3.15
CA MET A 156 -0.43 -2.62 -2.80
C MET A 156 -0.89 -3.47 -3.98
N LEU A 157 -0.95 -2.89 -5.19
CA LEU A 157 -1.40 -3.58 -6.40
C LEU A 157 -0.47 -4.72 -6.77
N ALA A 158 0.86 -4.54 -6.68
CA ALA A 158 1.81 -5.62 -6.93
C ALA A 158 1.50 -6.84 -6.02
N GLN A 159 1.41 -6.60 -4.71
CA GLN A 159 1.09 -7.65 -3.73
C GLN A 159 -0.30 -8.27 -3.96
N ARG A 160 -1.29 -7.45 -4.32
CA ARG A 160 -2.67 -7.88 -4.58
C ARG A 160 -2.78 -8.74 -5.83
N ILE A 161 -2.00 -8.45 -6.88
CA ILE A 161 -1.94 -9.24 -8.10
C ILE A 161 -1.34 -10.62 -7.79
N ALA A 162 -0.20 -10.66 -7.09
CA ALA A 162 0.42 -11.91 -6.65
C ALA A 162 -0.49 -12.72 -5.72
N LYS A 163 -1.23 -12.06 -4.82
CA LYS A 163 -2.25 -12.69 -3.96
C LYS A 163 -3.32 -13.41 -4.78
N TYR A 164 -3.87 -12.75 -5.81
CA TYR A 164 -4.89 -13.38 -6.64
C TYR A 164 -4.33 -14.42 -7.59
N TYR A 165 -3.09 -14.28 -8.06
CA TYR A 165 -2.38 -15.31 -8.80
C TYR A 165 -2.32 -16.60 -7.98
N ILE A 166 -1.77 -16.55 -6.76
CA ILE A 166 -1.60 -17.76 -5.95
C ILE A 166 -2.96 -18.32 -5.47
N ALA A 167 -3.94 -17.46 -5.22
CA ALA A 167 -5.31 -17.90 -4.92
C ALA A 167 -5.92 -18.68 -6.11
N TYR A 168 -5.76 -18.17 -7.34
CA TYR A 168 -6.21 -18.88 -8.54
C TYR A 168 -5.47 -20.20 -8.71
N GLN A 169 -4.16 -20.26 -8.51
CA GLN A 169 -3.43 -21.53 -8.59
C GLN A 169 -3.88 -22.55 -7.54
N SER A 170 -4.34 -22.09 -6.37
CA SER A 170 -4.78 -22.96 -5.28
C SER A 170 -6.12 -23.66 -5.54
N ASN A 171 -7.06 -23.03 -6.25
CA ASN A 171 -8.44 -23.55 -6.38
C ASN A 171 -9.13 -23.26 -7.71
N LYS A 172 -8.41 -22.69 -8.69
CA LYS A 172 -8.90 -22.32 -10.03
C LYS A 172 -10.17 -21.46 -10.00
N ASN A 173 -10.36 -20.66 -8.96
CA ASN A 173 -11.52 -19.80 -8.83
C ASN A 173 -11.46 -18.62 -9.82
N GLU A 174 -12.45 -18.53 -10.71
CA GLU A 174 -12.51 -17.47 -11.73
C GLU A 174 -12.56 -16.05 -11.16
N ASN A 175 -13.14 -15.84 -9.98
CA ASN A 175 -13.12 -14.52 -9.34
C ASN A 175 -11.69 -14.07 -9.00
N SER A 176 -10.79 -14.99 -8.64
CA SER A 176 -9.37 -14.66 -8.44
C SER A 176 -8.73 -14.21 -9.75
N LYS A 177 -9.00 -14.91 -10.87
CA LYS A 177 -8.50 -14.55 -12.20
C LYS A 177 -9.01 -13.17 -12.65
N ILE A 178 -10.32 -12.92 -12.52
CA ILE A 178 -10.94 -11.64 -12.86
C ILE A 178 -10.34 -10.50 -12.02
N ASN A 179 -10.22 -10.69 -10.72
CA ASN A 179 -9.64 -9.68 -9.85
C ASN A 179 -8.16 -9.44 -10.17
N MET A 180 -7.39 -10.47 -10.47
CA MET A 180 -6.00 -10.34 -10.90
C MET A 180 -5.89 -9.44 -12.15
N LYS A 181 -6.67 -9.74 -13.21
CA LYS A 181 -6.69 -8.95 -14.46
C LYS A 181 -7.04 -7.48 -14.22
N LYS A 182 -8.08 -7.19 -13.43
CA LYS A 182 -8.46 -5.82 -13.04
C LYS A 182 -7.32 -5.07 -12.33
N ASN A 183 -6.59 -5.74 -11.45
CA ASN A 183 -5.48 -5.12 -10.73
C ASN A 183 -4.25 -4.89 -11.64
N ILE A 184 -4.02 -5.73 -12.66
CA ILE A 184 -2.98 -5.55 -13.69
C ILE A 184 -3.25 -4.29 -14.51
N GLU A 185 -4.50 -4.09 -14.95
CA GLU A 185 -4.89 -2.88 -15.68
C GLU A 185 -4.72 -1.63 -14.83
N LEU A 186 -5.17 -1.68 -13.58
CA LEU A 186 -5.03 -0.57 -12.64
C LEU A 186 -3.55 -0.28 -12.32
N PHE A 187 -2.71 -1.31 -12.18
CA PHE A 187 -1.28 -1.15 -12.01
C PHE A 187 -0.66 -0.42 -13.21
N ALA A 188 -0.97 -0.87 -14.43
CA ALA A 188 -0.45 -0.24 -15.64
C ALA A 188 -0.90 1.22 -15.77
N LYS A 189 -2.16 1.53 -15.44
CA LYS A 189 -2.68 2.91 -15.43
C LYS A 189 -1.94 3.79 -14.42
N ASN A 190 -1.75 3.30 -13.19
CA ASN A 190 -1.05 4.03 -12.14
C ASN A 190 0.44 4.22 -12.48
N HIS A 191 1.09 3.21 -13.04
CA HIS A 191 2.49 3.28 -13.46
C HIS A 191 2.72 4.40 -14.49
N LYS A 192 1.86 4.48 -15.52
CA LYS A 192 1.91 5.57 -16.51
C LYS A 192 1.78 6.96 -15.87
N GLN A 193 0.94 7.11 -14.85
CA GLN A 193 0.80 8.38 -14.13
C GLN A 193 2.07 8.73 -13.32
N ILE A 194 2.67 7.74 -12.67
CA ILE A 194 3.93 7.88 -11.92
C ILE A 194 5.07 8.28 -12.85
N MET A 195 5.20 7.64 -14.02
CA MET A 195 6.22 7.98 -15.02
C MET A 195 6.13 9.43 -15.50
N ARG A 196 4.91 9.94 -15.71
CA ARG A 196 4.64 11.30 -16.22
C ARG A 196 4.72 12.39 -15.15
N TYR A 197 4.96 12.03 -13.89
CA TYR A 197 5.00 13.00 -12.81
C TYR A 197 6.20 13.94 -12.94
N LYS A 198 5.94 15.25 -13.03
CA LYS A 198 6.96 16.28 -13.25
C LYS A 198 7.99 16.38 -12.12
N GLY A 199 7.63 15.96 -10.89
CA GLY A 199 8.52 15.95 -9.73
C GLY A 199 9.52 14.80 -9.71
N ASN A 200 9.52 13.90 -10.70
CA ASN A 200 10.52 12.84 -10.79
C ASN A 200 11.92 13.45 -11.01
N ASN A 201 12.89 13.07 -10.18
CA ASN A 201 14.31 13.37 -10.38
C ASN A 201 15.02 12.18 -11.07
N HIS A 202 16.33 12.30 -11.31
CA HIS A 202 17.12 11.24 -11.96
C HIS A 202 17.03 9.89 -11.21
N THR A 203 17.18 9.92 -9.88
CA THR A 203 17.10 8.73 -9.01
C THR A 203 15.75 8.04 -9.09
N ILE A 204 14.66 8.81 -9.00
CA ILE A 204 13.29 8.28 -9.11
C ILE A 204 13.06 7.69 -10.51
N ARG A 205 13.48 8.38 -11.58
CA ARG A 205 13.37 7.85 -12.95
C ARG A 205 14.11 6.53 -13.13
N LYS A 206 15.31 6.39 -12.55
CA LYS A 206 16.07 5.14 -12.61
C LYS A 206 15.31 3.99 -11.93
N LYS A 207 14.80 4.19 -10.71
CA LYS A 207 14.00 3.19 -9.99
C LYS A 207 12.71 2.84 -10.73
N ILE A 208 12.02 3.81 -11.31
CA ILE A 208 10.82 3.57 -12.14
C ILE A 208 11.16 2.64 -13.32
N LYS A 209 12.28 2.88 -14.04
CA LYS A 209 12.72 1.99 -15.13
C LYS A 209 13.01 0.56 -14.67
N GLU A 210 13.63 0.39 -13.50
CA GLU A 210 13.88 -0.93 -12.92
C GLU A 210 12.59 -1.67 -12.55
N ILE A 211 11.59 -0.93 -12.07
CA ILE A 211 10.25 -1.47 -11.80
C ILE A 211 9.57 -1.88 -13.11
N ASP A 212 9.68 -1.08 -14.16
CA ASP A 212 9.09 -1.37 -15.47
C ASP A 212 9.67 -2.68 -16.06
N LYS A 213 10.99 -2.87 -15.93
CA LYS A 213 11.65 -4.14 -16.27
C LYS A 213 11.10 -5.30 -15.43
N SER A 214 11.07 -5.15 -14.10
CA SER A 214 10.57 -6.21 -13.19
C SER A 214 9.10 -6.56 -13.49
N TRP A 215 8.29 -5.55 -13.82
CA TRP A 215 6.88 -5.71 -14.15
C TRP A 215 6.67 -6.40 -15.51
N SER A 216 7.49 -6.07 -16.51
CA SER A 216 7.43 -6.75 -17.83
C SER A 216 7.65 -8.25 -17.72
N ILE A 217 8.57 -8.67 -16.84
CA ILE A 217 8.82 -10.07 -16.51
C ILE A 217 7.60 -10.68 -15.80
N ALA A 218 7.16 -10.06 -14.70
CA ALA A 218 6.03 -10.54 -13.90
C ALA A 218 4.72 -10.67 -14.71
N LYS A 219 4.45 -9.71 -15.59
CA LYS A 219 3.21 -9.63 -16.38
C LYS A 219 3.01 -10.83 -17.28
N ASN A 220 4.08 -11.39 -17.83
CA ASN A 220 3.99 -12.53 -18.74
C ASN A 220 3.39 -13.77 -18.04
N PHE A 221 3.71 -13.97 -16.76
CA PHE A 221 3.17 -15.07 -15.95
C PHE A 221 1.69 -14.89 -15.61
N TYR A 222 1.20 -13.65 -15.53
CA TYR A 222 -0.23 -13.40 -15.28
C TYR A 222 -1.09 -13.53 -16.54
N VAL A 223 -0.56 -13.12 -17.70
CA VAL A 223 -1.29 -13.17 -18.97
C VAL A 223 -1.50 -14.62 -19.41
N LYS A 224 -0.49 -15.46 -19.21
CA LYS A 224 -0.51 -16.87 -19.59
C LYS A 224 -0.85 -17.78 -18.41
N ILE A 225 -1.57 -17.31 -17.39
CA ILE A 225 -1.80 -18.10 -16.15
C ILE A 225 -2.42 -19.50 -16.36
N GLU A 226 -3.06 -19.75 -17.50
CA GLU A 226 -3.60 -21.06 -17.90
C GLU A 226 -2.63 -21.91 -18.73
N GLU A 227 -1.62 -21.31 -19.35
CA GLU A 227 -0.74 -21.91 -20.38
C GLU A 227 0.74 -21.97 -19.96
N SER A 228 1.24 -20.92 -19.30
CA SER A 228 2.60 -20.87 -18.76
C SER A 228 2.61 -21.60 -17.43
N GLY A 229 3.53 -22.55 -17.30
CA GLY A 229 3.70 -23.37 -16.10
C GLY A 229 3.72 -22.58 -14.79
N ASP A 230 3.53 -23.29 -13.69
CA ASP A 230 3.53 -22.73 -12.34
C ASP A 230 4.89 -22.09 -12.00
N PHE A 231 5.00 -20.76 -12.12
CA PHE A 231 6.16 -19.98 -11.65
C PHE A 231 5.81 -19.11 -10.42
N PRO A 232 5.23 -19.68 -9.35
CA PRO A 232 4.85 -18.90 -8.18
C PRO A 232 6.06 -18.23 -7.53
N ILE A 233 7.23 -18.87 -7.52
CA ILE A 233 8.45 -18.28 -6.94
C ILE A 233 8.84 -16.99 -7.66
N THR A 234 8.85 -16.99 -8.99
CA THR A 234 9.17 -15.78 -9.76
C THR A 234 8.15 -14.67 -9.51
N VAL A 235 6.85 -15.00 -9.44
CA VAL A 235 5.79 -14.04 -9.10
C VAL A 235 6.02 -13.45 -7.71
N PHE A 236 6.39 -14.29 -6.72
CA PHE A 236 6.68 -13.87 -5.36
C PHE A 236 7.84 -12.88 -5.30
N GLU A 237 9.00 -13.25 -5.86
CA GLU A 237 10.23 -12.45 -5.83
C GLU A 237 10.08 -11.13 -6.59
N THR A 238 9.54 -11.18 -7.82
CA THR A 238 9.36 -9.98 -8.65
C THR A 238 8.41 -8.99 -7.99
N THR A 239 7.35 -9.48 -7.35
CA THR A 239 6.39 -8.64 -6.62
C THR A 239 7.02 -7.98 -5.41
N ASN A 240 7.80 -8.72 -4.61
CA ASN A 240 8.52 -8.16 -3.45
C ASN A 240 9.55 -7.11 -3.88
N ASN A 241 10.29 -7.38 -4.95
CA ASN A 241 11.25 -6.44 -5.54
C ASN A 241 10.57 -5.14 -6.04
N ILE A 242 9.42 -5.24 -6.69
CA ILE A 242 8.62 -4.07 -7.10
C ILE A 242 8.19 -3.26 -5.87
N THR A 243 7.66 -3.92 -4.83
CA THR A 243 7.23 -3.26 -3.59
C THR A 243 8.39 -2.52 -2.92
N GLN A 244 9.56 -3.15 -2.80
CA GLN A 244 10.74 -2.52 -2.19
C GLN A 244 11.17 -1.27 -2.97
N LYS A 245 11.28 -1.36 -4.30
CA LYS A 245 11.68 -0.22 -5.14
C LYS A 245 10.68 0.92 -5.12
N MET A 246 9.38 0.62 -5.07
CA MET A 246 8.35 1.65 -4.91
C MET A 246 8.44 2.36 -3.56
N ASN A 247 8.71 1.62 -2.48
CA ASN A 247 8.88 2.21 -1.15
C ASN A 247 10.09 3.17 -1.13
N ASP A 248 11.19 2.78 -1.78
CA ASP A 248 12.34 3.67 -1.94
C ASP A 248 12.01 4.94 -2.73
N ILE A 249 11.15 4.86 -3.76
CA ILE A 249 10.69 6.03 -4.49
C ILE A 249 9.92 6.98 -3.56
N ILE A 250 9.02 6.46 -2.72
CA ILE A 250 8.24 7.29 -1.78
C ILE A 250 9.16 8.00 -0.79
N LYS A 251 10.20 7.33 -0.27
CA LYS A 251 11.18 7.92 0.67
C LYS A 251 12.00 9.07 0.07
N GLN A 252 12.14 9.13 -1.26
CA GLN A 252 12.89 10.18 -1.94
C GLN A 252 12.10 11.48 -2.13
N ILE A 253 10.81 11.48 -1.80
CA ILE A 253 9.93 12.64 -1.96
C ILE A 253 9.78 13.36 -0.63
N LYS A 254 10.15 14.65 -0.64
CA LYS A 254 10.05 15.56 0.50
C LYS A 254 8.65 16.19 0.58
#